data_AF-W0FM19-F1
#
_entry.id   AF-W0FM19-F1
#
_cell.length_a   1.000
_cell.length_b   1.000
_cell.length_c   1.000
_cell.angle_alpha   90.00
_cell.angle_beta   90.00
_cell.angle_gamma   90.00
#
_symmetry.space_group_name_H-M   'P 1'
#
loop_
_entity.id
_entity.type
_entity.pdbx_description
1 polymer ?
#
loop_
_entity_poly.entity_id
_entity_poly.type
_entity_poly.pdbx_seq_one_letter_code
_entity_poly.pdbx_strand_id
1 'polypeptide(L)'
;MYRAKIFVGSTIISVILAILLGIVISNCCLLFVFESYDKEISMAEELVFDDQRIIELYGEPIILSKGMKGRIVDIIDCHGDTMGYENINVHFVVGDGKTVSAVISFDRAIDSTVLVLNEGIIDVRPIFDISKIESSQTILLEYKNSRERYLKTTQTIRVIGTTVSLVVAMGLSVIYTKKYRYLVKNENNDRPILVSVIIIDIVFFILLLLGMYFLFKEK
;
A
#
# COMPACT_ATOMS: atom_id res chain seq x y z
N MET A 1 -12.44 24.14 -40.33
CA MET A 1 -12.98 24.07 -38.95
C MET A 1 -13.04 22.66 -38.35
N TYR A 2 -13.59 21.66 -39.04
CA TYR A 2 -13.74 20.30 -38.49
C TYR A 2 -12.39 19.61 -38.13
N ARG A 3 -11.37 19.81 -38.96
CA ARG A 3 -10.01 19.26 -38.75
C ARG A 3 -9.31 19.78 -37.49
N ALA A 4 -9.46 21.08 -37.21
CA ALA A 4 -8.93 21.69 -35.98
C ALA A 4 -9.60 21.13 -34.72
N LYS A 5 -10.92 20.88 -34.78
CA LYS A 5 -11.67 20.28 -33.66
C LYS A 5 -11.22 18.84 -33.38
N ILE A 6 -11.02 18.02 -34.42
CA ILE A 6 -10.52 16.65 -34.27
C ILE A 6 -9.12 16.64 -33.65
N PHE A 7 -8.23 17.52 -34.10
CA PHE A 7 -6.86 17.60 -33.61
C PHE A 7 -6.78 18.05 -32.13
N VAL A 8 -7.57 19.05 -31.77
CA VAL A 8 -7.69 19.49 -30.36
C VAL A 8 -8.28 18.36 -29.51
N GLY A 9 -9.31 17.67 -30.01
CA GLY A 9 -9.92 16.51 -29.35
C GLY A 9 -8.92 15.38 -29.08
N SER A 10 -8.13 14.96 -30.09
CA SER A 10 -7.13 13.90 -29.90
C SER A 10 -6.04 14.33 -28.92
N THR A 11 -5.58 15.58 -28.98
CA THR A 11 -4.55 16.09 -28.05
C THR A 11 -5.04 16.05 -26.60
N ILE A 12 -6.30 16.44 -26.36
CA ILE A 12 -6.91 16.35 -25.02
C ILE A 12 -6.98 14.88 -24.56
N ILE A 13 -7.40 13.96 -25.45
CA ILE A 13 -7.47 12.53 -25.14
C ILE A 13 -6.08 11.96 -24.82
N SER A 14 -5.05 12.26 -25.61
CA SER A 14 -3.69 11.78 -25.33
C SER A 14 -3.15 12.31 -23.99
N VAL A 15 -3.46 13.56 -23.63
CA VAL A 15 -3.08 14.14 -22.33
C VAL A 15 -3.77 13.40 -21.17
N ILE A 16 -5.08 13.14 -21.29
CA ILE A 16 -5.83 12.38 -20.29
C ILE A 16 -5.26 10.96 -20.16
N LEU A 17 -5.01 10.27 -21.28
CA LEU A 17 -4.43 8.93 -21.29
C LEU A 17 -3.03 8.89 -20.67
N ALA A 18 -2.19 9.92 -20.92
CA ALA A 18 -0.87 10.02 -20.31
C ALA A 18 -0.96 10.17 -18.78
N ILE A 19 -1.87 11.02 -18.28
CA ILE A 19 -2.10 11.19 -16.83
C ILE A 19 -2.58 9.86 -16.21
N LEU A 20 -3.57 9.20 -16.83
CA LEU A 20 -4.08 7.92 -16.35
C LEU A 20 -2.99 6.84 -16.35
N LEU A 21 -2.14 6.79 -17.38
CA LEU A 21 -1.00 5.88 -17.43
C LEU A 21 -0.03 6.14 -16.27
N GLY A 22 0.20 7.41 -15.91
CA GLY A 22 0.98 7.80 -14.73
C GLY A 22 0.44 7.24 -13.42
N ILE A 23 -0.88 7.33 -13.24
CA ILE A 23 -1.57 6.80 -12.06
C ILE A 23 -1.42 5.27 -12.01
N VAL A 24 -1.63 4.60 -13.15
CA VAL A 24 -1.50 3.15 -13.26
C VAL A 24 -0.07 2.69 -12.95
N ILE A 25 0.95 3.31 -13.56
CA ILE A 25 2.36 3.01 -13.28
C ILE A 25 2.68 3.24 -11.80
N SER A 26 2.21 4.35 -11.22
CA SER A 26 2.43 4.64 -9.79
C SER A 26 1.87 3.52 -8.92
N ASN A 27 0.63 3.09 -9.19
CA ASN A 27 -0.02 2.03 -8.43
C ASN A 27 0.65 0.67 -8.65
N CYS A 28 1.11 0.36 -9.86
CA CYS A 28 1.90 -0.85 -10.12
C CYS A 28 3.23 -0.83 -9.33
N CYS A 29 3.91 0.31 -9.26
CA CYS A 29 5.14 0.43 -8.47
C CYS A 29 4.86 0.26 -6.96
N LEU A 30 3.71 0.70 -6.47
CA LEU A 30 3.32 0.56 -5.06
C LEU A 30 3.13 -0.91 -4.65
N LEU A 31 2.74 -1.82 -5.57
CA LEU A 31 2.61 -3.25 -5.28
C LEU A 31 3.93 -3.89 -4.81
N PHE A 32 5.07 -3.32 -5.20
CA PHE A 32 6.40 -3.83 -4.83
C PHE A 32 7.00 -3.11 -3.62
N VAL A 33 6.28 -2.16 -3.03
CA VAL A 33 6.72 -1.45 -1.84
C VAL A 33 6.01 -2.03 -0.62
N PHE A 34 6.81 -2.65 0.22
CA PHE A 34 6.41 -3.13 1.53
C PHE A 34 7.45 -2.64 2.54
N GLU A 35 6.99 -2.31 3.74
CA GLU A 35 7.86 -2.08 4.89
C GLU A 35 7.53 -3.14 5.93
N SER A 36 8.54 -3.91 6.34
CA SER A 36 8.40 -4.89 7.41
C SER A 36 8.97 -4.33 8.71
N TYR A 37 8.21 -4.41 9.79
CA TYR A 37 8.71 -4.18 11.14
C TYR A 37 8.89 -5.53 11.83
N ASP A 38 10.15 -5.86 12.13
CA ASP A 38 10.54 -7.10 12.80
C ASP A 38 11.46 -6.76 13.98
N LYS A 39 11.00 -7.06 15.20
CA LYS A 39 11.74 -6.75 16.41
C LYS A 39 11.54 -7.79 17.50
N GLU A 40 12.64 -8.23 18.10
CA GLU A 40 12.62 -8.98 19.36
C GLU A 40 12.25 -8.05 20.51
N ILE A 41 11.34 -8.51 21.37
CA ILE A 41 10.88 -7.79 22.56
C ILE A 41 11.01 -8.67 23.79
N SER A 42 11.01 -8.04 24.97
CA SER A 42 11.04 -8.74 26.27
C SER A 42 9.92 -8.23 27.17
N MET A 43 9.29 -9.13 27.92
CA MET A 43 8.24 -8.76 28.88
C MET A 43 8.83 -8.05 30.10
N ALA A 44 8.29 -6.88 30.47
CA ALA A 44 8.72 -6.13 31.64
C ALA A 44 8.16 -6.68 32.95
N GLU A 45 6.98 -7.32 32.87
CA GLU A 45 6.28 -7.95 33.98
C GLU A 45 5.57 -9.23 33.52
N GLU A 46 5.10 -10.01 34.49
CA GLU A 46 4.34 -11.21 34.21
C GLU A 46 2.90 -10.86 33.84
N LEU A 47 2.42 -11.44 32.75
CA LEU A 47 1.02 -11.35 32.33
C LEU A 47 0.38 -12.73 32.35
N VAL A 48 -0.84 -12.81 32.88
CA VAL A 48 -1.64 -14.02 32.93
C VAL A 48 -2.92 -13.77 32.15
N PHE A 49 -3.19 -14.64 31.18
CA PHE A 49 -4.41 -14.63 30.40
C PHE A 49 -5.16 -15.95 30.63
N ASP A 50 -6.20 -15.86 31.45
CA ASP A 50 -7.02 -16.99 31.92
C ASP A 50 -8.49 -16.90 31.47
N ASP A 51 -8.79 -16.05 30.48
CA ASP A 51 -10.12 -15.99 29.85
C ASP A 51 -10.53 -17.37 29.32
N GLN A 52 -11.78 -17.75 29.57
CA GLN A 52 -12.32 -19.05 29.18
C GLN A 52 -12.10 -19.35 27.68
N ARG A 53 -12.20 -18.35 26.79
CA ARG A 53 -12.00 -18.52 25.35
C ARG A 53 -10.53 -18.79 24.99
N ILE A 54 -9.60 -18.21 25.74
CA ILE A 54 -8.17 -18.47 25.59
C ILE A 54 -7.86 -19.89 26.05
N ILE A 55 -8.41 -20.31 27.19
CA ILE A 55 -8.25 -21.67 27.70
C ILE A 55 -8.87 -22.69 26.73
N GLU A 56 -10.03 -22.40 26.14
CA GLU A 56 -10.65 -23.26 25.13
C GLU A 56 -9.78 -23.39 23.86
N LEU A 57 -9.09 -22.32 23.44
CA LEU A 57 -8.25 -22.32 22.25
C LEU A 57 -6.87 -22.98 22.48
N TYR A 58 -6.24 -22.70 23.62
CA TYR A 58 -4.86 -23.12 23.92
C TYR A 58 -4.77 -24.32 24.87
N GLY A 59 -5.88 -24.73 25.49
CA GLY A 59 -6.00 -25.84 26.43
C GLY A 59 -5.59 -25.50 27.88
N GLU A 60 -4.95 -24.36 28.09
CA GLU A 60 -4.40 -23.91 29.36
C GLU A 60 -4.32 -22.37 29.41
N PRO A 61 -4.26 -21.75 30.61
CA PRO A 61 -3.99 -20.33 30.74
C PRO A 61 -2.64 -19.97 30.13
N ILE A 62 -2.57 -18.83 29.45
CA ILE A 62 -1.31 -18.34 28.89
C ILE A 62 -0.63 -17.47 29.93
N ILE A 63 0.61 -17.81 30.27
CA ILE A 63 1.44 -17.04 31.19
C ILE A 63 2.66 -16.54 30.42
N LEU A 64 2.75 -15.23 30.25
CA LEU A 64 3.94 -14.56 29.70
C LEU A 64 4.79 -14.08 30.87
N SER A 65 5.79 -14.87 31.27
CA SER A 65 6.66 -14.54 32.39
C SER A 65 7.50 -13.29 32.12
N LYS A 66 7.85 -12.56 33.19
CA LYS A 66 8.81 -11.45 33.10
C LYS A 66 10.13 -11.91 32.47
N GLY A 67 10.65 -11.12 31.54
CA GLY A 67 11.87 -11.42 30.78
C GLY A 67 11.67 -12.42 29.63
N MET A 68 10.45 -12.95 29.44
CA MET A 68 10.13 -13.79 28.28
C MET A 68 10.30 -12.98 26.99
N LYS A 69 10.93 -13.61 25.99
CA LYS A 69 11.16 -13.01 24.68
C LYS A 69 9.98 -13.27 23.74
N GLY A 70 9.58 -12.23 23.03
CA GLY A 70 8.63 -12.29 21.93
C GLY A 70 9.20 -11.64 20.68
N ARG A 71 8.45 -11.70 19.60
CA ARG A 71 8.80 -11.10 18.31
C ARG A 71 7.59 -10.38 17.74
N ILE A 72 7.75 -9.10 17.48
CA ILE A 72 6.80 -8.31 16.73
C ILE A 72 7.07 -8.55 15.25
N VAL A 73 6.03 -8.87 14.48
CA VAL A 73 6.10 -9.01 13.03
C VAL A 73 4.91 -8.29 12.42
N ASP A 74 5.18 -7.24 11.67
CA ASP A 74 4.18 -6.47 10.94
C ASP A 74 4.67 -6.16 9.52
N ILE A 75 3.76 -6.23 8.55
CA ILE A 75 4.04 -5.95 7.14
C ILE A 75 3.02 -4.92 6.68
N ILE A 76 3.51 -3.75 6.29
CA ILE A 76 2.68 -2.66 5.78
C ILE A 76 2.83 -2.63 4.27
N ASP A 77 1.71 -2.79 3.57
CA ASP A 77 1.66 -2.83 2.11
C ASP A 77 0.65 -1.83 1.52
N CYS A 78 0.55 -1.82 0.18
CA CYS A 78 -0.29 -0.87 -0.55
C CYS A 78 -1.80 -1.16 -0.49
N HIS A 79 -2.20 -2.34 0.00
CA HIS A 79 -3.60 -2.73 0.17
C HIS A 79 -4.17 -2.22 1.50
N GLY A 80 -3.31 -1.66 2.33
CA GLY A 80 -3.69 -1.03 3.57
C GLY A 80 -3.35 -1.89 4.76
N ASP A 81 -3.30 -1.23 5.89
CA ASP A 81 -3.00 -1.82 7.17
C ASP A 81 -4.23 -2.60 7.67
N THR A 82 -4.15 -3.93 7.63
CA THR A 82 -5.22 -4.83 8.11
C THR A 82 -5.50 -4.70 9.60
N MET A 83 -4.57 -4.15 10.39
CA MET A 83 -4.65 -4.13 11.87
C MET A 83 -4.86 -2.72 12.46
N GLY A 84 -4.70 -1.67 11.65
CA GLY A 84 -4.88 -0.28 12.07
C GLY A 84 -3.68 0.30 12.84
N TYR A 85 -3.72 1.60 13.15
CA TYR A 85 -2.64 2.30 13.88
C TYR A 85 -2.60 1.99 15.38
N GLU A 86 -3.61 1.29 15.87
CA GLU A 86 -3.90 1.20 17.31
C GLU A 86 -3.27 -0.05 17.93
N ASN A 87 -3.00 -1.07 17.11
CA ASN A 87 -2.59 -2.39 17.57
C ASN A 87 -1.49 -2.99 16.70
N ILE A 88 -0.69 -3.90 17.27
CA ILE A 88 0.31 -4.68 16.53
C ILE A 88 0.33 -6.15 16.98
N ASN A 89 0.44 -7.07 16.02
CA ASN A 89 0.56 -8.49 16.33
C ASN A 89 1.96 -8.84 16.84
N VAL A 90 1.98 -9.74 17.81
CA VAL A 90 3.21 -10.23 18.42
C VAL A 90 3.12 -11.74 18.61
N HIS A 91 4.25 -12.40 18.46
CA HIS A 91 4.38 -13.83 18.64
C HIS A 91 5.36 -14.12 19.78
N PHE A 92 4.95 -14.96 20.72
CA PHE A 92 5.80 -15.45 21.79
C PHE A 92 6.05 -16.94 21.62
N VAL A 93 7.27 -17.40 21.90
CA VAL A 93 7.57 -18.83 21.99
C VAL A 93 7.60 -19.21 23.46
N VAL A 94 6.65 -20.04 23.88
CA VAL A 94 6.52 -20.52 25.26
C VAL A 94 7.26 -21.85 25.45
N GLY A 95 7.50 -22.25 26.71
CA GLY A 95 8.44 -23.30 27.14
C GLY A 95 8.40 -24.68 26.45
N ASP A 96 7.32 -24.98 25.72
CA ASP A 96 7.16 -26.23 24.95
C ASP A 96 7.37 -26.05 23.43
N GLY A 97 7.89 -24.90 22.99
CA GLY A 97 8.02 -24.55 21.57
C GLY A 97 6.70 -24.13 20.91
N LYS A 98 5.60 -24.10 21.67
CA LYS A 98 4.32 -23.53 21.22
C LYS A 98 4.50 -22.04 20.94
N THR A 99 3.91 -21.58 19.83
CA THR A 99 3.85 -20.15 19.51
C THR A 99 2.49 -19.61 19.91
N VAL A 100 2.49 -18.55 20.72
CA VAL A 100 1.28 -17.80 21.10
C VAL A 100 1.24 -16.52 20.31
N SER A 101 0.12 -16.26 19.64
CA SER A 101 -0.15 -15.00 18.96
C SER A 101 -0.95 -14.09 19.89
N ALA A 102 -0.41 -12.90 20.17
CA ALA A 102 -1.05 -11.87 20.98
C ALA A 102 -1.06 -10.53 20.24
N VAL A 103 -1.76 -9.54 20.80
CA VAL A 103 -1.90 -8.20 20.25
C VAL A 103 -1.44 -7.19 21.29
N ILE A 104 -0.60 -6.25 20.86
CA ILE A 104 -0.20 -5.10 21.67
C ILE A 104 -1.11 -3.94 21.30
N SER A 105 -1.82 -3.37 22.27
CA SER A 105 -2.57 -2.12 22.11
C SER A 105 -1.70 -0.93 22.53
N PHE A 106 -1.75 0.14 21.73
CA PHE A 106 -1.18 1.44 22.11
C PHE A 106 -2.17 2.33 22.84
N ASP A 107 -3.47 2.00 22.76
CA ASP A 107 -4.50 2.66 23.56
C ASP A 107 -4.68 1.91 24.88
N ARG A 108 -4.51 2.65 25.99
CA ARG A 108 -4.45 2.11 27.35
C ARG A 108 -5.78 1.52 27.84
N ALA A 109 -6.84 1.65 27.05
CA ALA A 109 -8.21 1.37 27.46
C ALA A 109 -8.69 -0.07 27.18
N ILE A 110 -7.84 -0.95 26.65
CA ILE A 110 -8.26 -2.31 26.24
C ILE A 110 -7.73 -3.35 27.22
N ASP A 111 -8.54 -3.65 28.24
CA ASP A 111 -8.32 -4.75 29.20
C ASP A 111 -9.04 -6.05 28.78
N SER A 112 -9.34 -6.23 27.49
CA SER A 112 -10.12 -7.40 27.03
C SER A 112 -9.56 -8.13 25.81
N THR A 113 -9.51 -9.44 26.01
CA THR A 113 -8.88 -10.57 25.32
C THR A 113 -9.35 -10.93 23.91
N VAL A 114 -10.12 -10.08 23.20
CA VAL A 114 -10.73 -10.52 21.93
C VAL A 114 -10.81 -9.44 20.87
N LEU A 115 -10.24 -9.75 19.71
CA LEU A 115 -10.35 -8.99 18.48
C LEU A 115 -11.19 -9.79 17.50
N VAL A 116 -12.48 -9.45 17.36
CA VAL A 116 -13.36 -10.10 16.37
C VAL A 116 -13.13 -9.43 15.02
N LEU A 117 -12.50 -10.14 14.08
CA LEU A 117 -12.42 -9.68 12.69
C LEU A 117 -13.75 -9.97 11.97
N ASN A 118 -14.22 -8.99 11.20
CA ASN A 118 -15.40 -9.13 10.34
C ASN A 118 -15.25 -10.34 9.40
N GLU A 119 -16.37 -11.00 9.08
CA GLU A 119 -16.52 -12.25 8.28
C GLU A 119 -16.75 -13.55 9.07
N GLY A 120 -17.02 -13.48 10.37
CA GLY A 120 -17.57 -14.62 11.14
C GLY A 120 -16.52 -15.62 11.65
N ILE A 121 -15.24 -15.33 11.47
CA ILE A 121 -14.13 -16.06 12.10
C ILE A 121 -13.79 -15.33 13.41
N ILE A 122 -13.99 -15.99 14.55
CA ILE A 122 -13.59 -15.47 15.85
C ILE A 122 -12.10 -15.78 16.04
N ASP A 123 -11.24 -14.78 15.91
CA ASP A 123 -9.82 -14.88 16.22
C ASP A 123 -9.60 -14.42 17.68
N VAL A 124 -9.35 -15.37 18.58
CA VAL A 124 -9.16 -15.09 20.02
C VAL A 124 -7.68 -14.91 20.28
N ARG A 125 -7.25 -13.67 20.54
CA ARG A 125 -5.86 -13.33 20.84
C ARG A 125 -5.77 -12.53 22.16
N PRO A 126 -4.84 -12.89 23.07
CA PRO A 126 -4.53 -12.05 24.23
C PRO A 126 -4.20 -10.62 23.78
N ILE A 127 -4.75 -9.62 24.47
CA ILE A 127 -4.46 -8.20 24.22
C ILE A 127 -3.80 -7.62 25.47
N PHE A 128 -2.73 -6.86 25.30
CA PHE A 128 -2.08 -6.14 26.40
C PHE A 128 -1.50 -4.80 25.96
N ASP A 129 -1.32 -3.90 26.91
CA ASP A 129 -0.77 -2.56 26.66
C ASP A 129 0.75 -2.61 26.38
N ILE A 130 1.23 -1.76 25.48
CA ILE A 130 2.66 -1.67 25.15
C ILE A 130 3.57 -1.40 26.36
N SER A 131 3.08 -0.75 27.42
CA SER A 131 3.83 -0.51 28.66
C SER A 131 4.29 -1.78 29.37
N LYS A 132 3.69 -2.93 29.05
CA LYS A 132 4.06 -4.26 29.59
C LYS A 132 5.33 -4.84 28.97
N ILE A 133 5.92 -4.14 28.00
CA ILE A 133 7.13 -4.54 27.28
C ILE A 133 8.30 -3.67 27.73
N GLU A 134 9.48 -4.29 27.87
CA GLU A 134 10.73 -3.55 28.06
C GLU A 134 11.03 -2.66 26.85
N SER A 135 11.56 -1.46 27.12
CA SER A 135 11.83 -0.47 26.07
C SER A 135 10.60 -0.10 25.23
N SER A 136 9.40 -0.18 25.82
CA SER A 136 8.10 0.18 25.19
C SER A 136 8.12 1.49 24.42
N GLN A 137 8.74 2.55 24.96
CA GLN A 137 8.88 3.85 24.28
C GLN A 137 9.72 3.76 23.00
N THR A 138 10.82 3.02 23.04
CA THR A 138 11.70 2.81 21.87
C THR A 138 10.98 2.01 20.79
N ILE A 139 10.28 0.93 21.17
CA ILE A 139 9.50 0.10 20.24
C ILE A 139 8.41 0.94 19.58
N LEU A 140 7.65 1.72 20.36
CA LEU A 140 6.61 2.60 19.83
C LEU A 140 7.17 3.61 18.83
N LEU A 141 8.32 4.23 19.14
CA LEU A 141 8.97 5.19 18.27
C LEU A 141 9.49 4.54 16.98
N GLU A 142 10.18 3.41 17.08
CA GLU A 142 10.67 2.67 15.92
C GLU A 142 9.53 2.23 15.00
N TYR A 143 8.42 1.75 15.59
CA TYR A 143 7.24 1.35 14.84
C TYR A 143 6.61 2.53 14.10
N LYS A 144 6.38 3.66 14.79
CA LYS A 144 5.87 4.89 14.17
C LYS A 144 6.78 5.37 13.03
N ASN A 145 8.10 5.34 13.23
CA ASN A 145 9.07 5.71 12.21
C ASN A 145 9.01 4.78 10.99
N SER A 146 8.86 3.47 11.19
CA SER A 146 8.66 2.50 10.11
C SER A 146 7.42 2.83 9.29
N ARG A 147 6.29 3.13 9.95
CA ARG A 147 5.06 3.59 9.29
C ARG A 147 5.24 4.90 8.51
N GLU A 148 5.87 5.90 9.11
CA GLU A 148 6.12 7.19 8.45
C GLU A 148 7.02 7.04 7.22
N ARG A 149 8.04 6.16 7.27
CA ARG A 149 8.87 5.84 6.11
C ARG A 149 8.05 5.23 4.97
N TYR A 150 7.17 4.29 5.29
CA TYR A 150 6.26 3.70 4.31
C TYR A 150 5.37 4.77 3.66
N LEU A 151 4.69 5.59 4.46
CA LEU A 151 3.82 6.68 3.97
C LEU A 151 4.59 7.69 3.11
N LYS A 152 5.80 8.06 3.52
CA LYS A 152 6.64 8.98 2.74
C LYS A 152 7.08 8.37 1.42
N THR A 153 7.45 7.09 1.41
CA THR A 153 7.84 6.36 0.19
C THR A 153 6.67 6.27 -0.79
N THR A 154 5.49 5.88 -0.31
CA THR A 154 4.29 5.78 -1.15
C THR A 154 3.86 7.14 -1.72
N GLN A 155 3.89 8.21 -0.92
CA GLN A 155 3.66 9.57 -1.41
C GLN A 155 4.69 9.98 -2.47
N THR A 156 5.98 9.69 -2.24
CA THR A 156 7.05 10.01 -3.18
C THR A 156 6.84 9.30 -4.52
N ILE A 157 6.46 8.01 -4.52
CA ILE A 157 6.16 7.25 -5.73
C ILE A 157 4.99 7.85 -6.50
N ARG A 158 3.90 8.21 -5.80
CA ARG A 158 2.74 8.87 -6.44
C ARG A 158 3.12 10.20 -7.08
N VAL A 159 3.94 11.02 -6.39
CA VAL A 159 4.42 12.30 -6.92
C VAL A 159 5.32 12.08 -8.15
N ILE A 160 6.25 11.12 -8.10
CA ILE A 160 7.14 10.80 -9.23
C ILE A 160 6.31 10.35 -10.44
N GLY A 161 5.40 9.39 -10.27
CA GLY A 161 4.61 8.90 -11.39
C GLY A 161 3.68 9.96 -11.97
N THR A 162 3.10 10.83 -11.14
CA THR A 162 2.34 12.00 -11.60
C THR A 162 3.23 12.97 -12.38
N THR A 163 4.44 13.26 -11.89
CA THR A 163 5.39 14.17 -12.55
C THR A 163 5.85 13.63 -13.91
N VAL A 164 6.22 12.35 -13.97
CA VAL A 164 6.61 11.68 -15.23
C VAL A 164 5.46 11.74 -16.24
N SER A 165 4.23 11.49 -15.80
CA SER A 165 3.05 11.55 -16.66
C SER A 165 2.80 12.94 -17.24
N LEU A 166 3.02 13.99 -16.44
CA LEU A 166 2.90 15.38 -16.87
C LEU A 166 3.97 15.75 -17.90
N VAL A 167 5.23 15.33 -17.67
CA VAL A 167 6.33 15.56 -18.62
C VAL A 167 6.05 14.89 -19.96
N VAL A 168 5.56 13.64 -19.94
CA VAL A 168 5.17 12.91 -21.15
C VAL A 168 4.00 13.61 -21.86
N ALA A 169 2.96 14.02 -21.12
CA ALA A 169 1.82 14.75 -21.67
C ALA A 169 2.22 16.08 -22.33
N MET A 170 3.12 16.84 -21.68
CA MET A 170 3.67 18.09 -22.22
C MET A 170 4.49 17.84 -23.48
N GLY A 171 5.36 16.82 -23.50
CA GLY A 171 6.14 16.42 -24.66
C GLY A 171 5.26 16.05 -25.86
N LEU A 172 4.22 15.25 -25.62
CA LEU A 172 3.24 14.89 -26.64
C LEU A 172 2.51 16.12 -27.19
N SER A 173 2.04 17.02 -26.31
CA SER A 173 1.36 18.26 -26.72
C SER A 173 2.23 19.14 -27.63
N VAL A 174 3.54 19.25 -27.34
CA VAL A 174 4.49 20.00 -28.19
C VAL A 174 4.67 19.33 -29.56
N ILE A 175 4.83 18.01 -29.59
CA ILE A 175 4.94 17.24 -30.85
C ILE A 175 3.68 17.43 -31.69
N TYR A 176 2.50 17.31 -31.08
CA TYR A 176 1.23 17.54 -31.72
C TYR A 176 1.13 18.97 -32.27
N THR A 177 1.43 19.98 -31.47
CA THR A 177 1.34 21.39 -31.91
C THR A 177 2.29 21.70 -33.08
N LYS A 178 3.53 21.20 -33.06
CA LYS A 178 4.48 21.36 -34.18
C LYS A 178 3.97 20.66 -35.44
N LYS A 179 3.44 19.44 -35.30
CA LYS A 179 2.93 18.64 -36.42
C LYS A 179 1.66 19.26 -37.02
N TYR A 180 0.77 19.84 -36.21
CA TYR A 180 -0.38 20.61 -36.67
C TYR A 180 0.01 21.86 -37.46
N ARG A 181 1.00 22.63 -36.96
CA ARG A 181 1.52 23.78 -37.72
C ARG A 181 2.11 23.35 -39.07
N TYR A 182 2.77 22.20 -39.14
CA TYR A 182 3.28 21.67 -40.41
C TYR A 182 2.15 21.28 -41.36
N LEU A 183 1.13 20.57 -40.86
CA LEU A 183 -0.08 20.18 -41.60
C LEU A 183 -0.83 21.38 -42.19
N VAL A 184 -1.11 22.40 -41.38
CA VAL A 184 -1.80 23.61 -41.83
C VAL A 184 -1.02 24.36 -42.92
N LYS A 185 0.31 24.19 -42.96
CA LYS A 185 1.19 24.85 -43.93
C LYS A 185 1.39 24.07 -45.23
N ASN A 186 0.99 22.78 -45.28
CA ASN A 186 1.29 21.88 -46.40
C ASN A 186 0.01 21.09 -46.79
N GLU A 187 -0.80 21.61 -47.71
CA GLU A 187 -2.17 21.11 -48.01
C GLU A 187 -2.24 19.72 -48.70
N ASN A 188 -1.13 19.14 -49.14
CA ASN A 188 -1.17 18.09 -50.16
C ASN A 188 -1.13 16.62 -49.67
N ASN A 189 -0.97 16.30 -48.37
CA ASN A 189 -1.12 14.89 -47.94
C ASN A 189 -1.34 14.67 -46.42
N ASP A 190 -2.59 14.84 -45.95
CA ASP A 190 -2.94 14.83 -44.51
C ASP A 190 -3.23 13.43 -43.92
N ARG A 191 -3.50 12.41 -44.76
CA ARG A 191 -3.89 11.06 -44.33
C ARG A 191 -2.87 10.32 -43.44
N PRO A 192 -1.56 10.25 -43.79
CA PRO A 192 -0.61 9.48 -42.98
C PRO A 192 -0.40 10.07 -41.58
N ILE A 193 -0.66 11.37 -41.43
CA ILE A 193 -0.47 12.06 -40.15
C ILE A 193 -1.66 11.78 -39.21
N LEU A 194 -2.90 11.82 -39.71
CA LEU A 194 -4.07 11.44 -38.93
C LEU A 194 -3.96 9.99 -38.41
N VAL A 195 -3.50 9.07 -39.28
CA VAL A 195 -3.27 7.67 -38.91
C VAL A 195 -2.22 7.55 -37.80
N SER A 196 -1.13 8.31 -37.87
CA SER A 196 -0.10 8.28 -36.81
C SER A 196 -0.58 8.74 -35.44
N VAL A 197 -1.50 9.72 -35.38
CA VAL A 197 -2.11 10.20 -34.12
C VAL A 197 -2.96 9.10 -33.49
N ILE A 198 -3.82 8.48 -34.30
CA ILE A 198 -4.69 7.39 -33.87
C ILE A 198 -3.86 6.21 -33.35
N ILE A 199 -2.74 5.88 -34.01
CA ILE A 199 -1.82 4.81 -33.56
C ILE A 199 -1.23 5.13 -32.17
N ILE A 200 -0.80 6.39 -31.92
CA ILE A 200 -0.27 6.79 -30.61
C ILE A 200 -1.35 6.61 -29.53
N ASP A 201 -2.57 7.06 -29.78
CA ASP A 201 -3.69 6.92 -28.83
C ASP A 201 -4.02 5.44 -28.55
N ILE A 202 -4.01 4.58 -29.59
CA ILE A 202 -4.20 3.13 -29.43
C ILE A 202 -3.08 2.50 -28.59
N VAL A 203 -1.81 2.87 -28.84
CA VAL A 203 -0.67 2.35 -28.06
C VAL A 203 -0.79 2.75 -26.59
N PHE A 204 -1.16 4.01 -26.31
CA PHE A 204 -1.41 4.46 -24.94
C PHE A 204 -2.57 3.70 -24.29
N PHE A 205 -3.65 3.47 -25.01
CA PHE A 205 -4.78 2.69 -24.53
C PHE A 205 -4.39 1.25 -24.21
N ILE A 206 -3.57 0.61 -25.05
CA ILE A 206 -3.04 -0.75 -24.80
C ILE A 206 -2.13 -0.77 -23.57
N LEU A 207 -1.22 0.20 -23.42
CA LEU A 207 -0.35 0.30 -22.24
C LEU A 207 -1.17 0.49 -20.95
N LEU A 208 -2.25 1.27 -21.02
CA LEU A 208 -3.16 1.48 -19.91
C LEU A 208 -3.93 0.18 -19.57
N LEU A 209 -4.44 -0.54 -20.57
CA LEU A 209 -5.09 -1.85 -20.38
C LEU A 209 -4.13 -2.88 -19.79
N LEU A 210 -2.87 -2.92 -20.24
CA LEU A 210 -1.85 -3.80 -19.69
C LEU A 210 -1.56 -3.47 -18.22
N GLY A 211 -1.39 -2.19 -17.88
CA GLY A 211 -1.18 -1.79 -16.50
C GLY A 211 -2.38 -2.07 -15.59
N MET A 212 -3.61 -1.90 -16.10
CA MET A 212 -4.83 -2.31 -15.41
C MET A 212 -4.88 -3.83 -15.22
N TYR A 213 -4.53 -4.63 -16.24
CA TYR A 213 -4.46 -6.08 -16.11
C TYR A 213 -3.50 -6.50 -14.98
N PHE A 214 -2.33 -5.88 -14.86
CA PHE A 214 -1.41 -6.16 -13.75
C PHE A 214 -1.97 -5.72 -12.39
N LEU A 215 -2.70 -4.61 -12.31
CA LEU A 215 -3.38 -4.17 -11.08
C LEU A 215 -4.49 -5.12 -10.62
N PHE A 216 -5.19 -5.81 -11.53
CA PHE A 216 -6.35 -6.64 -11.21
C PHE A 216 -6.10 -8.15 -11.27
N LYS A 217 -4.91 -8.60 -11.71
CA LYS A 217 -4.59 -10.03 -11.85
C LYS A 217 -4.40 -10.75 -10.51
N GLU A 218 -4.15 -10.03 -9.42
CA GLU A 218 -3.98 -10.61 -8.07
C GLU A 218 -5.28 -10.57 -7.24
N LYS A 219 -6.40 -10.88 -7.87
CA LYS A 219 -7.61 -11.35 -7.17
C LYS A 219 -7.81 -12.83 -7.40
#